data_AF-A0A9E0UNY7-F1
#
_entry.id   AF-A0A9E0UNY7-F1
#
_cell.length_a   1.000
_cell.length_b   1.000
_cell.length_c   1.000
_cell.angle_alpha   90.00
_cell.angle_beta   90.00
_cell.angle_gamma   90.00
#
_symmetry.space_group_name_H-M   'P 1'
#
loop_
_entity.id
_entity.type
_entity.pdbx_description
1 polymer ?
#
loop_
_entity_poly.entity_id
_entity_poly.type
_entity_poly.pdbx_seq_one_letter_code
_entity_poly.pdbx_strand_id
1 'polypeptide(L)'
;PDLDQAIEEIKSLQREWHTTVPARQRDENRLWSEFRSACDLVFERRAAIHQAHRAELDENLAARQALCDEALALAASETDSRRLAAAQRELEQRWRDSESLTVPRQAAGPLAQRWKDARERLIAERRERQAAERRGALDLLARQAELCERVEHQILGDGETAQTLDAEEAQRAWSELPELEDHALQEAMAGRLRAAIDAAGDPQRLEALRERLTANAERRRRLCLEIEIAAGVSSPPELARQRLELQVSRLAERMVEGEADPLRDLKDLLGEWYRCGPAPDDPGLRSRLEQVRANLGAEPNAESQRVQP
;
A
#
# COMPACT_ATOMS: atom_id res chain seq x y z
N PRO A 1 -24.12 26.39 -40.88
CA PRO A 1 -23.01 27.10 -41.55
C PRO A 1 -21.74 27.02 -40.72
N ASP A 2 -20.63 26.60 -41.32
CA ASP A 2 -19.31 26.63 -40.70
C ASP A 2 -18.93 28.10 -40.43
N LEU A 3 -18.63 28.44 -39.18
CA LEU A 3 -18.33 29.81 -38.77
C LEU A 3 -17.05 30.31 -39.42
N ASP A 4 -16.07 29.43 -39.66
CA ASP A 4 -14.84 29.81 -40.33
C ASP A 4 -15.10 30.09 -41.82
N GLN A 5 -15.98 29.32 -42.47
CA GLN A 5 -16.43 29.60 -43.83
C GLN A 5 -17.17 30.96 -43.90
N ALA A 6 -18.07 31.25 -42.95
CA ALA A 6 -18.77 32.53 -42.88
C ALA A 6 -17.81 33.72 -42.69
N ILE A 7 -16.73 33.54 -41.92
CA ILE A 7 -15.70 34.56 -41.74
C ILE A 7 -14.90 34.79 -43.03
N GLU A 8 -14.53 33.72 -43.74
CA GLU A 8 -13.82 33.86 -45.02
C GLU A 8 -14.69 34.50 -46.10
N GLU A 9 -15.98 34.16 -46.14
CA GLU A 9 -16.97 34.82 -47.00
C GLU A 9 -17.12 36.31 -46.66
N ILE A 10 -17.23 36.66 -45.37
CA ILE A 10 -17.26 38.07 -44.93
C ILE A 10 -15.99 38.81 -45.33
N LYS A 11 -14.81 38.20 -45.16
CA LYS A 11 -13.54 38.80 -45.60
C LYS A 11 -13.47 38.97 -47.12
N SER A 12 -14.09 38.08 -47.89
CA SER A 12 -14.17 38.23 -49.36
C SER A 12 -15.11 39.36 -49.72
N LEU A 13 -16.31 39.40 -49.13
CA LEU A 13 -17.29 40.47 -49.33
C LEU A 13 -16.75 41.85 -48.93
N GLN A 14 -15.96 41.92 -47.84
CA GLN A 14 -15.25 43.15 -47.45
C GLN A 14 -14.20 43.58 -48.47
N ARG A 15 -13.53 42.64 -49.15
CA ARG A 15 -12.53 42.92 -50.20
C ARG A 15 -13.17 43.29 -51.53
N GLU A 16 -14.29 42.66 -51.86
CA GLU A 16 -15.07 42.90 -53.08
C GLU A 16 -15.96 44.15 -52.97
N TRP A 17 -16.08 44.74 -51.78
CA TRP A 17 -16.79 45.99 -51.56
C TRP A 17 -16.11 47.13 -52.33
N HIS A 18 -16.63 47.40 -53.50
CA HIS A 18 -16.27 48.52 -54.35
C HIS A 18 -17.52 49.34 -54.67
N THR A 19 -17.40 50.67 -54.59
CA THR A 19 -18.47 51.61 -54.95
C THR A 19 -18.77 51.51 -56.44
N THR A 20 -19.75 50.68 -56.81
CA THR A 20 -20.07 50.33 -58.21
C THR A 20 -21.07 51.28 -58.87
N VAL A 21 -21.68 52.20 -58.13
CA VAL A 21 -22.65 53.19 -58.62
C VAL A 21 -22.34 54.57 -58.00
N PRO A 22 -22.42 55.70 -58.75
CA PRO A 22 -22.37 57.04 -58.15
C PRO A 22 -23.64 57.28 -57.32
N ALA A 23 -23.65 56.75 -56.10
CA ALA A 23 -24.70 56.94 -55.11
C ALA A 23 -24.47 58.24 -54.33
N ARG A 24 -25.52 58.80 -53.73
CA ARG A 24 -25.37 59.90 -52.77
C ARG A 24 -24.58 59.35 -51.57
N GLN A 25 -23.47 60.01 -51.22
CA GLN A 25 -22.54 59.62 -50.14
C GLN A 25 -23.22 59.17 -48.83
N ARG A 26 -24.40 59.72 -48.52
CA ARG A 26 -25.21 59.36 -47.35
C ARG A 26 -25.73 57.90 -47.39
N ASP A 27 -26.19 57.42 -48.54
CA ASP A 27 -26.77 56.09 -48.68
C ASP A 27 -25.67 55.02 -48.64
N GLU A 28 -24.50 55.32 -49.22
CA GLU A 28 -23.29 54.49 -49.15
C GLU A 28 -22.82 54.31 -47.71
N ASN A 29 -22.70 55.40 -46.96
CA ASN A 29 -22.32 55.35 -45.53
C ASN A 29 -23.32 54.53 -44.69
N ARG A 30 -24.62 54.61 -44.99
CA ARG A 30 -25.64 53.82 -44.30
C ARG A 30 -25.47 52.32 -44.59
N LEU A 31 -25.40 51.94 -45.87
CA LEU A 31 -25.25 50.53 -46.28
C LEU A 31 -23.94 49.93 -45.76
N TRP A 32 -22.85 50.71 -45.77
CA TRP A 32 -21.58 50.28 -45.19
C TRP A 32 -21.67 50.08 -43.67
N SER A 33 -22.36 50.98 -42.95
CA SER A 33 -22.57 50.84 -41.50
C SER A 33 -23.40 49.59 -41.17
N GLU A 34 -24.45 49.31 -41.94
CA GLU A 34 -25.29 48.12 -41.78
C GLU A 34 -24.50 46.84 -42.06
N PHE A 35 -23.72 46.82 -43.15
CA PHE A 35 -22.84 45.71 -43.51
C PHE A 35 -21.78 45.45 -42.43
N ARG A 36 -21.12 46.50 -41.93
CA ARG A 36 -20.12 46.38 -40.86
C ARG A 36 -20.73 45.84 -39.58
N SER A 37 -21.88 46.36 -39.18
CA SER A 37 -22.59 45.87 -37.98
C SER A 37 -22.93 44.38 -38.09
N ALA A 38 -23.34 43.91 -39.28
CA ALA A 38 -23.58 42.49 -39.51
C ALA A 38 -22.28 41.65 -39.44
N CYS A 39 -21.15 42.18 -39.94
CA CYS A 39 -19.85 41.54 -39.82
C CYS A 39 -19.41 41.43 -38.35
N ASP A 40 -19.56 42.51 -37.58
CA ASP A 40 -19.16 42.57 -36.17
C ASP A 40 -19.86 41.48 -35.35
N LEU A 41 -21.17 41.24 -35.58
CA LEU A 41 -21.92 40.15 -34.93
C LEU A 41 -21.31 38.75 -35.17
N VAL A 42 -20.78 38.50 -36.37
CA VAL A 42 -20.15 37.20 -36.70
C VAL A 42 -18.79 37.06 -36.02
N PHE A 43 -17.99 38.13 -35.96
CA PHE A 43 -16.71 38.14 -35.24
C PHE A 43 -16.91 38.03 -33.72
N GLU A 44 -17.90 38.71 -33.16
CA GLU A 44 -18.30 38.59 -31.75
C GLU A 44 -18.70 37.15 -31.41
N ARG A 45 -19.51 36.51 -32.27
CA ARG A 45 -19.88 35.10 -32.11
C ARG A 45 -18.65 34.17 -32.13
N ARG A 46 -17.67 34.44 -32.98
CA ARG A 46 -16.40 33.68 -33.02
C ARG A 46 -15.59 33.87 -31.75
N ALA A 47 -15.45 35.11 -31.29
CA ALA A 47 -14.74 35.43 -30.07
C ALA A 47 -15.38 34.73 -28.86
N ALA A 48 -16.71 34.73 -28.77
CA ALA A 48 -17.45 34.04 -27.72
C ALA A 48 -17.21 32.51 -27.74
N ILE A 49 -17.23 31.87 -28.91
CA ILE A 49 -16.95 30.43 -29.04
C ILE A 49 -15.51 30.10 -28.64
N HIS A 50 -14.53 30.90 -29.09
CA HIS A 50 -13.13 30.71 -28.71
C HIS A 50 -12.92 30.90 -27.20
N GLN A 51 -13.59 31.89 -26.60
CA GLN A 51 -13.52 32.14 -25.17
C GLN A 51 -14.14 30.98 -24.38
N ALA A 52 -15.31 30.49 -24.80
CA ALA A 52 -15.97 29.35 -24.16
C ALA A 52 -15.10 28.09 -24.24
N HIS A 53 -14.56 27.77 -25.41
CA HIS A 53 -13.63 26.65 -25.60
C HIS A 53 -12.35 26.81 -24.75
N ARG A 54 -11.81 28.03 -24.65
CA ARG A 54 -10.64 28.28 -23.79
C ARG A 54 -10.98 28.06 -22.31
N ALA A 55 -12.13 28.54 -21.86
CA ALA A 55 -12.60 28.34 -20.50
C ALA A 55 -12.79 26.84 -20.17
N GLU A 56 -13.38 26.08 -21.08
CA GLU A 56 -13.54 24.62 -20.93
C GLU A 56 -12.17 23.90 -20.80
N LEU A 57 -11.20 24.26 -21.66
CA LEU A 57 -9.84 23.71 -21.57
C LEU A 57 -9.17 24.04 -20.23
N ASP A 58 -9.33 25.27 -19.74
CA ASP A 58 -8.73 25.73 -18.49
C ASP A 58 -9.42 25.08 -17.27
N GLU A 59 -10.74 24.85 -17.32
CA GLU A 59 -11.50 24.10 -16.31
C GLU A 59 -11.05 22.63 -16.25
N ASN A 60 -10.94 21.96 -17.40
CA ASN A 60 -10.42 20.59 -17.49
C ASN A 60 -8.99 20.47 -16.95
N LEU A 61 -8.14 21.46 -17.25
CA LEU A 61 -6.79 21.54 -16.72
C LEU A 61 -6.80 21.69 -15.18
N ALA A 62 -7.60 22.61 -14.65
CA ALA A 62 -7.72 22.84 -13.21
C ALA A 62 -8.22 21.59 -12.47
N ALA A 63 -9.22 20.90 -13.02
CA ALA A 63 -9.76 19.67 -12.45
C ALA A 63 -8.69 18.57 -12.34
N ARG A 64 -7.89 18.36 -13.39
CA ARG A 64 -6.79 17.37 -13.37
C ARG A 64 -5.62 17.80 -12.47
N GLN A 65 -5.34 19.09 -12.36
CA GLN A 65 -4.37 19.60 -11.39
C GLN A 65 -4.82 19.33 -9.95
N ALA A 66 -6.11 19.52 -9.65
CA ALA A 66 -6.68 19.21 -8.35
C ALA A 66 -6.54 17.73 -7.99
N LEU A 67 -6.68 16.80 -8.95
CA LEU A 67 -6.41 15.37 -8.72
C LEU A 67 -4.95 15.10 -8.31
N CYS A 68 -4.00 15.82 -8.90
CA CYS A 68 -2.59 15.71 -8.51
C CYS A 68 -2.36 16.24 -7.10
N ASP A 69 -2.99 17.37 -6.75
CA ASP A 69 -2.89 17.96 -5.42
C ASP A 69 -3.53 17.10 -4.34
N GLU A 70 -4.68 16.49 -4.65
CA GLU A 70 -5.36 15.53 -3.79
C GLU A 70 -4.49 14.30 -3.55
N ALA A 71 -3.86 13.74 -4.59
CA ALA A 71 -2.93 12.61 -4.46
C ALA A 71 -1.74 12.94 -3.55
N LEU A 72 -1.14 14.12 -3.69
CA LEU A 72 -0.02 14.56 -2.86
C LEU A 72 -0.45 14.84 -1.41
N ALA A 73 -1.63 15.44 -1.21
CA ALA A 73 -2.18 15.71 0.13
C ALA A 73 -2.49 14.40 0.88
N LEU A 74 -3.10 13.43 0.20
CA LEU A 74 -3.34 12.10 0.77
C LEU A 74 -2.03 11.40 1.11
N ALA A 75 -1.04 11.45 0.21
CA ALA A 75 0.28 10.90 0.46
C ALA A 75 0.93 11.50 1.71
N ALA A 76 0.69 12.77 2.03
CA ALA A 76 1.27 13.43 3.20
C ALA A 76 0.49 13.23 4.51
N SER A 77 -0.84 13.10 4.46
CA SER A 77 -1.71 13.26 5.65
C SER A 77 -2.40 11.98 6.12
N GLU A 78 -2.75 11.07 5.22
CA GLU A 78 -3.47 9.84 5.61
C GLU A 78 -2.49 8.85 6.22
N THR A 79 -2.81 8.33 7.40
CA THR A 79 -1.93 7.42 8.16
C THR A 79 -2.27 5.95 7.96
N ASP A 80 -3.50 5.64 7.54
CA ASP A 80 -4.00 4.28 7.34
C ASP A 80 -3.71 3.78 5.91
N SER A 81 -2.98 2.67 5.78
CA SER A 81 -2.59 2.10 4.49
C SER A 81 -3.78 1.62 3.64
N ARG A 82 -4.86 1.15 4.27
CA ARG A 82 -6.08 0.65 3.60
C ARG A 82 -6.88 1.81 3.03
N ARG A 83 -6.99 2.91 3.79
CA ARG A 83 -7.63 4.15 3.30
C ARG A 83 -6.86 4.74 2.13
N LEU A 84 -5.53 4.79 2.20
CA LEU A 84 -4.69 5.18 1.06
C LEU A 84 -4.90 4.28 -0.16
N ALA A 85 -5.01 2.97 0.03
CA ALA A 85 -5.25 2.04 -1.08
C ALA A 85 -6.64 2.24 -1.72
N ALA A 86 -7.66 2.60 -0.94
CA ALA A 86 -8.98 2.95 -1.47
C ALA A 86 -8.93 4.28 -2.23
N ALA A 87 -8.37 5.33 -1.63
CA ALA A 87 -8.25 6.65 -2.23
C ALA A 87 -7.41 6.63 -3.52
N GLN A 88 -6.33 5.85 -3.56
CA GLN A 88 -5.56 5.65 -4.79
C GLN A 88 -6.42 5.08 -5.93
N ARG A 89 -7.22 4.05 -5.67
CA ARG A 89 -8.08 3.43 -6.69
C ARG A 89 -9.12 4.43 -7.22
N GLU A 90 -9.70 5.21 -6.32
CA GLU A 90 -10.64 6.27 -6.69
C GLU A 90 -9.97 7.37 -7.54
N LEU A 91 -8.79 7.84 -7.15
CA LEU A 91 -8.02 8.82 -7.89
C LEU A 91 -7.61 8.32 -9.29
N GLU A 92 -7.17 7.06 -9.39
CA GLU A 92 -6.83 6.45 -10.68
C GLU A 92 -8.06 6.37 -11.60
N GLN A 93 -9.24 6.06 -11.05
CA GLN A 93 -10.47 6.05 -11.82
C GLN A 93 -10.86 7.46 -12.28
N ARG A 94 -10.88 8.45 -11.37
CA ARG A 94 -11.18 9.85 -11.69
C ARG A 94 -10.21 10.42 -12.73
N TRP A 95 -8.93 10.04 -12.65
CA TRP A 95 -7.95 10.41 -13.67
C TRP A 95 -8.30 9.82 -15.03
N ARG A 96 -8.56 8.50 -15.11
CA ARG A 96 -8.94 7.81 -16.36
C ARG A 96 -10.19 8.42 -16.99
N ASP A 97 -11.21 8.68 -16.19
CA ASP A 97 -12.47 9.29 -16.67
C ASP A 97 -12.19 10.67 -17.28
N SER A 98 -11.27 11.42 -16.66
CA SER A 98 -10.88 12.73 -17.17
C SER A 98 -10.10 12.64 -18.48
N GLU A 99 -9.38 11.56 -18.83
CA GLU A 99 -8.45 11.47 -19.98
C GLU A 99 -9.11 11.78 -21.33
N SER A 100 -10.42 11.55 -21.43
CA SER A 100 -11.22 11.88 -22.61
C SER A 100 -11.38 13.39 -22.85
N LEU A 101 -11.26 14.21 -21.80
CA LEU A 101 -11.41 15.66 -21.84
C LEU A 101 -10.15 16.32 -22.42
N THR A 102 -10.32 17.39 -23.17
CA THR A 102 -9.18 18.10 -23.76
C THR A 102 -8.61 19.13 -22.79
N VAL A 103 -7.28 19.31 -22.84
CA VAL A 103 -6.54 20.31 -22.06
C VAL A 103 -5.63 21.12 -23.00
N PRO A 104 -5.15 22.31 -22.59
CA PRO A 104 -4.23 23.08 -23.41
C PRO A 104 -2.98 22.27 -23.77
N ARG A 105 -2.62 22.24 -25.06
CA ARG A 105 -1.50 21.41 -25.58
C ARG A 105 -0.18 21.65 -24.84
N GLN A 106 0.08 22.90 -24.45
CA GLN A 106 1.29 23.29 -23.71
C GLN A 106 1.31 22.73 -22.28
N ALA A 107 0.14 22.50 -21.68
CA ALA A 107 0.00 21.99 -20.32
C ALA A 107 -0.08 20.45 -20.26
N ALA A 108 -0.42 19.77 -21.37
CA ALA A 108 -0.62 18.33 -21.39
C ALA A 108 0.60 17.53 -20.91
N GLY A 109 1.80 17.85 -21.40
CA GLY A 109 3.05 17.19 -21.00
C GLY A 109 3.38 17.39 -19.51
N PRO A 110 3.49 18.65 -19.03
CA PRO A 110 3.73 18.93 -17.61
C PRO A 110 2.67 18.32 -16.68
N LEU A 111 1.41 18.32 -17.09
CA LEU A 111 0.31 17.73 -16.33
C LEU A 111 0.45 16.21 -16.22
N ALA A 112 0.75 15.51 -17.31
CA ALA A 112 0.97 14.06 -17.30
C ALA A 112 2.17 13.68 -16.42
N GLN A 113 3.25 14.47 -16.47
CA GLN A 113 4.41 14.26 -15.61
C GLN A 113 4.07 14.47 -14.13
N ARG A 114 3.38 15.56 -13.79
CA ARG A 114 2.94 15.83 -12.41
C ARG A 114 2.05 14.73 -11.85
N TRP A 115 1.14 14.19 -12.66
CA TRP A 115 0.32 13.04 -12.25
C TRP A 115 1.14 11.78 -12.02
N LYS A 116 2.09 11.49 -12.91
CA LYS A 116 3.01 10.35 -12.73
C LYS A 116 3.76 10.47 -11.40
N ASP A 117 4.34 11.63 -11.11
CA ASP A 117 5.11 11.86 -9.89
C ASP A 117 4.24 11.79 -8.64
N ALA A 118 3.03 12.38 -8.67
CA ALA A 118 2.07 12.30 -7.58
C ALA A 118 1.61 10.86 -7.30
N ARG A 119 1.36 10.07 -8.36
CA ARG A 119 1.00 8.66 -8.26
C ARG A 119 2.14 7.82 -7.68
N GLU A 120 3.37 8.03 -8.15
CA GLU A 120 4.55 7.34 -7.63
C GLU A 120 4.78 7.65 -6.15
N ARG A 121 4.63 8.91 -5.76
CA ARG A 121 4.71 9.34 -4.36
C ARG A 121 3.63 8.68 -3.50
N LEU A 122 2.37 8.67 -3.95
CA LEU A 122 1.26 8.04 -3.23
C LEU A 122 1.47 6.53 -3.06
N ILE A 123 1.95 5.84 -4.10
CA ILE A 123 2.26 4.41 -4.05
C ILE A 123 3.40 4.12 -3.06
N ALA A 124 4.47 4.92 -3.09
CA ALA A 124 5.60 4.78 -2.19
C ALA A 124 5.17 4.96 -0.72
N GLU A 125 4.47 6.05 -0.41
CA GLU A 125 3.96 6.34 0.93
C GLU A 125 3.01 5.25 1.45
N ARG A 126 2.11 4.74 0.59
CA ARG A 126 1.23 3.61 0.95
C ARG A 126 2.04 2.35 1.28
N ARG A 127 3.07 2.03 0.49
CA ARG A 127 3.94 0.86 0.74
C ARG A 127 4.71 1.00 2.05
N GLU A 128 5.27 2.18 2.31
CA GLU A 128 6.01 2.46 3.53
C GLU A 128 5.11 2.35 4.76
N ARG A 129 3.90 2.92 4.72
CA ARG A 129 2.91 2.78 5.80
C ARG A 129 2.48 1.34 6.02
N GLN A 130 2.21 0.61 4.94
CA GLN A 130 1.87 -0.81 5.04
C GLN A 130 3.03 -1.63 5.66
N ALA A 131 4.28 -1.32 5.30
CA ALA A 131 5.45 -1.96 5.90
C ALA A 131 5.61 -1.57 7.39
N ALA A 132 5.34 -0.31 7.76
CA ALA A 132 5.34 0.13 9.16
C ALA A 132 4.25 -0.56 9.99
N GLU A 133 3.02 -0.65 9.50
CA GLU A 133 1.91 -1.37 10.14
C GLU A 133 2.27 -2.85 10.34
N ARG A 134 2.82 -3.52 9.31
CA ARG A 134 3.28 -4.92 9.41
C ARG A 134 4.36 -5.10 10.48
N ARG A 135 5.35 -4.21 10.52
CA ARG A 135 6.39 -4.22 11.57
C ARG A 135 5.78 -4.05 12.96
N GLY A 136 4.89 -3.07 13.14
CA GLY A 136 4.18 -2.85 14.38
C GLY A 136 3.38 -4.07 14.84
N ALA A 137 2.68 -4.75 13.92
CA ALA A 137 1.93 -5.97 14.22
C ALA A 137 2.83 -7.13 14.66
N LEU A 138 3.99 -7.32 13.99
CA LEU A 138 4.97 -8.33 14.37
C LEU A 138 5.62 -8.03 15.73
N ASP A 139 5.92 -6.77 16.01
CA ASP A 139 6.48 -6.36 17.30
C ASP A 139 5.48 -6.53 18.44
N LEU A 140 4.20 -6.24 18.20
CA LEU A 140 3.14 -6.50 19.17
C LEU A 140 2.99 -7.99 19.46
N LEU A 141 2.97 -8.82 18.40
CA LEU A 141 2.90 -10.27 18.53
C LEU A 141 4.10 -10.84 19.31
N ALA A 142 5.31 -10.32 19.04
CA ALA A 142 6.51 -10.70 19.77
C ALA A 142 6.40 -10.35 21.27
N ARG A 143 5.94 -9.14 21.62
CA ARG A 143 5.72 -8.74 23.02
C ARG A 143 4.68 -9.60 23.74
N GLN A 144 3.57 -9.92 23.06
CA GLN A 144 2.57 -10.84 23.61
C GLN A 144 3.18 -12.24 23.84
N ALA A 145 3.99 -12.74 22.90
CA ALA A 145 4.68 -14.02 23.05
C ALA A 145 5.73 -14.02 24.18
N GLU A 146 6.51 -12.95 24.31
CA GLU A 146 7.48 -12.75 25.39
C GLU A 146 6.79 -12.73 26.77
N LEU A 147 5.62 -12.09 26.89
CA LEU A 147 4.82 -12.14 28.11
C LEU A 147 4.37 -13.57 28.42
N CYS A 148 3.85 -14.31 27.43
CA CYS A 148 3.49 -15.72 27.60
C CYS A 148 4.70 -16.57 28.02
N GLU A 149 5.85 -16.41 27.35
CA GLU A 149 7.08 -17.15 27.67
C GLU A 149 7.58 -16.86 29.07
N ARG A 150 7.54 -15.61 29.51
CA ARG A 150 7.92 -15.24 30.88
C ARG A 150 7.04 -15.94 31.92
N VAL A 151 5.71 -15.94 31.72
CA VAL A 151 4.77 -16.63 32.61
C VAL A 151 5.02 -18.13 32.62
N GLU A 152 5.22 -18.73 31.45
CA GLU A 152 5.49 -20.17 31.32
C GLU A 152 6.84 -20.54 31.97
N HIS A 153 7.90 -19.76 31.77
CA HIS A 153 9.20 -20.00 32.40
C HIS A 153 9.15 -19.85 33.93
N GLN A 154 8.35 -18.91 34.45
CA GLN A 154 8.19 -18.71 35.89
C GLN A 154 7.63 -19.96 36.59
N ILE A 155 6.66 -20.63 35.96
CA ILE A 155 6.04 -21.86 36.48
C ILE A 155 6.81 -23.14 36.16
N LEU A 156 7.61 -23.14 35.10
CA LEU A 156 8.43 -24.28 34.67
C LEU A 156 9.77 -24.37 35.39
N GLY A 157 10.19 -23.35 36.14
CA GLY A 157 11.45 -23.33 36.88
C GLY A 157 11.64 -24.56 37.78
N ASP A 158 12.89 -24.98 37.95
CA ASP A 158 13.24 -26.01 38.93
C ASP A 158 13.03 -25.47 40.35
N GLY A 159 12.87 -26.33 41.36
CA GLY A 159 12.43 -25.93 42.72
C GLY A 159 13.25 -24.82 43.43
N GLU A 160 14.44 -24.46 42.94
CA GLU A 160 15.23 -23.31 43.42
C GLU A 160 14.92 -21.98 42.68
N THR A 161 14.38 -22.03 41.46
CA THR A 161 14.03 -20.88 40.60
C THR A 161 12.53 -20.70 40.37
N ALA A 162 11.71 -21.69 40.73
CA ALA A 162 10.25 -21.62 40.68
C ALA A 162 9.73 -20.51 41.60
N GLN A 163 9.31 -19.40 41.00
CA GLN A 163 8.63 -18.31 41.72
C GLN A 163 7.13 -18.57 41.70
N THR A 164 6.43 -18.19 42.78
CA THR A 164 4.97 -18.20 42.78
C THR A 164 4.48 -17.27 41.67
N LEU A 165 3.67 -17.79 40.75
CA LEU A 165 3.10 -16.98 39.68
C LEU A 165 2.16 -15.94 40.26
N ASP A 166 2.40 -14.66 39.94
CA ASP A 166 1.41 -13.61 40.13
C ASP A 166 0.50 -13.56 38.89
N ALA A 167 -0.61 -14.29 38.97
CA ALA A 167 -1.59 -14.37 37.89
C ALA A 167 -2.29 -13.02 37.63
N GLU A 168 -2.46 -12.19 38.67
CA GLU A 168 -3.09 -10.87 38.54
C GLU A 168 -2.17 -9.90 37.80
N GLU A 169 -0.88 -9.90 38.12
CA GLU A 169 0.12 -9.12 37.40
C GLU A 169 0.24 -9.55 35.93
N ALA A 170 0.28 -10.86 35.67
CA ALA A 170 0.32 -11.39 34.30
C ALA A 170 -0.90 -10.96 33.48
N GLN A 171 -2.11 -11.04 34.06
CA GLN A 171 -3.35 -10.62 33.42
C GLN A 171 -3.41 -9.10 33.22
N ARG A 172 -2.88 -8.31 34.17
CA ARG A 172 -2.76 -6.85 34.03
C ARG A 172 -1.83 -6.48 32.89
N ALA A 173 -0.62 -7.06 32.87
CA ALA A 173 0.35 -6.85 31.80
C ALA A 173 -0.22 -7.22 30.42
N TRP A 174 -1.03 -8.27 30.33
CA TRP A 174 -1.74 -8.62 29.10
C TRP A 174 -2.76 -7.57 28.68
N SER A 175 -3.57 -7.08 29.64
CA SER A 175 -4.60 -6.07 29.37
C SER A 175 -4.05 -4.70 28.97
N GLU A 176 -2.80 -4.40 29.32
CA GLU A 176 -2.11 -3.16 28.93
C GLU A 176 -1.53 -3.22 27.50
N LEU A 177 -1.39 -4.41 26.92
CA LEU A 177 -0.94 -4.57 25.55
C LEU A 177 -2.09 -4.28 24.56
N PRO A 178 -1.83 -3.60 23.45
CA PRO A 178 -2.80 -3.48 22.36
C PRO A 178 -3.24 -4.85 21.82
N GLU A 179 -4.41 -4.89 21.20
CA GLU A 179 -4.90 -6.09 20.51
C GLU A 179 -4.37 -6.18 19.08
N LEU A 180 -4.08 -7.40 18.63
CA LEU A 180 -3.77 -7.67 17.23
C LEU A 180 -5.03 -7.49 16.37
N GLU A 181 -4.87 -6.94 15.16
CA GLU A 181 -5.98 -6.89 14.18
C GLU A 181 -6.45 -8.29 13.75
N ASP A 182 -5.55 -9.28 13.80
CA ASP A 182 -5.85 -10.66 13.49
C ASP A 182 -6.51 -11.33 14.70
N HIS A 183 -7.85 -11.34 14.73
CA HIS A 183 -8.63 -11.84 15.86
C HIS A 183 -8.35 -13.32 16.18
N ALA A 184 -8.08 -14.15 15.18
CA ALA A 184 -7.78 -15.57 15.41
C ALA A 184 -6.42 -15.73 16.10
N LEU A 185 -5.43 -14.93 15.68
CA LEU A 185 -4.12 -14.91 16.33
C LEU A 185 -4.18 -14.31 17.74
N GLN A 186 -4.95 -13.23 17.93
CA GLN A 186 -5.22 -12.63 19.23
C GLN A 186 -5.83 -13.64 20.21
N GLU A 187 -6.85 -14.37 19.77
CA GLU A 187 -7.51 -15.41 20.58
C GLU A 187 -6.55 -16.54 20.91
N ALA A 188 -5.73 -16.98 19.95
CA ALA A 188 -4.72 -18.02 20.19
C ALA A 188 -3.67 -17.60 21.23
N MET A 189 -3.20 -16.35 21.16
CA MET A 189 -2.21 -15.83 22.12
C MET A 189 -2.81 -15.62 23.51
N ALA A 190 -4.03 -15.08 23.60
CA ALA A 190 -4.76 -14.97 24.86
C ALA A 190 -5.04 -16.35 25.48
N GLY A 191 -5.39 -17.35 24.65
CA GLY A 191 -5.56 -18.73 25.05
C GLY A 191 -4.27 -19.37 25.58
N ARG A 192 -3.12 -19.06 24.96
CA ARG A 192 -1.79 -19.49 25.42
C ARG A 192 -1.49 -18.95 26.82
N LEU A 193 -1.69 -17.64 27.05
CA LEU A 193 -1.49 -17.04 28.38
C LEU A 193 -2.41 -17.69 29.43
N ARG A 194 -3.70 -17.82 29.12
CA ARG A 194 -4.67 -18.44 30.03
C ARG A 194 -4.29 -19.87 30.39
N ALA A 195 -3.86 -20.65 29.40
CA ALA A 195 -3.40 -22.01 29.63
C ALA A 195 -2.17 -22.08 30.54
N ALA A 196 -1.26 -21.11 30.44
CA ALA A 196 -0.09 -21.01 31.32
C ALA A 196 -0.50 -20.65 32.76
N ILE A 197 -1.37 -19.65 32.94
CA ILE A 197 -1.90 -19.27 34.26
C ILE A 197 -2.61 -20.45 34.92
N ASP A 198 -3.48 -21.13 34.18
CA ASP A 198 -4.21 -22.31 34.65
C ASP A 198 -3.26 -23.46 35.06
N ALA A 199 -2.15 -23.64 34.34
CA ALA A 199 -1.17 -24.68 34.64
C ALA A 199 -0.44 -24.46 35.97
N ALA A 200 -0.36 -23.22 36.46
CA ALA A 200 0.24 -22.91 37.75
C ALA A 200 -0.49 -23.59 38.94
N GLY A 201 -1.79 -23.83 38.80
CA GLY A 201 -2.63 -24.45 39.83
C GLY A 201 -2.96 -25.93 39.62
N ASP A 202 -2.51 -26.53 38.51
CA ASP A 202 -2.89 -27.89 38.10
C ASP A 202 -1.63 -28.71 37.72
N PRO A 203 -1.22 -29.68 38.55
CA PRO A 203 -0.03 -30.50 38.28
C PRO A 203 -0.07 -31.26 36.95
N GLN A 204 -1.24 -31.68 36.47
CA GLN A 204 -1.35 -32.39 35.20
C GLN A 204 -1.09 -31.45 34.02
N ARG A 205 -1.63 -30.23 34.09
CA ARG A 205 -1.40 -29.19 33.07
C ARG A 205 0.04 -28.71 33.08
N LEU A 206 0.67 -28.60 34.26
CA LEU A 206 2.07 -28.26 34.39
C LEU A 206 2.97 -29.32 33.73
N GLU A 207 2.69 -30.61 33.95
CA GLU A 207 3.46 -31.68 33.32
C GLU A 207 3.29 -31.69 31.79
N ALA A 208 2.05 -31.52 31.31
CA ALA A 208 1.79 -31.35 29.88
C ALA A 208 2.54 -30.16 29.27
N LEU A 209 2.71 -29.07 30.03
CA LEU A 209 3.49 -27.91 29.60
C LEU A 209 5.00 -28.22 29.51
N ARG A 210 5.55 -29.02 30.43
CA ARG A 210 6.95 -29.50 30.38
C ARG A 210 7.21 -30.39 29.17
N GLU A 211 6.31 -31.34 28.91
CA GLU A 211 6.38 -32.19 27.70
C GLU A 211 6.37 -31.33 26.43
N ARG A 212 5.46 -30.35 26.35
CA ARG A 212 5.40 -29.40 25.22
C ARG A 212 6.70 -28.60 25.07
N LEU A 213 7.28 -28.10 26.15
CA LEU A 213 8.55 -27.36 26.10
C LEU A 213 9.63 -28.19 25.41
N THR A 214 9.80 -29.46 25.81
CA THR A 214 10.82 -30.33 25.19
C THR A 214 10.54 -30.61 23.71
N ALA A 215 9.28 -30.84 23.34
CA ALA A 215 8.86 -31.02 21.94
C ALA A 215 9.05 -29.75 21.08
N ASN A 216 8.89 -28.57 21.69
CA ASN A 216 8.97 -27.28 20.99
C ASN A 216 10.38 -26.96 20.46
N ALA A 217 11.44 -27.56 21.01
CA ALA A 217 12.81 -27.36 20.54
C ALA A 217 12.95 -27.66 19.04
N GLU A 218 12.47 -28.83 18.62
CA GLU A 218 12.56 -29.27 17.24
C GLU A 218 11.61 -28.47 16.34
N ARG A 219 10.42 -28.15 16.86
CA ARG A 219 9.45 -27.32 16.15
C ARG A 219 10.00 -25.92 15.86
N ARG A 220 10.65 -25.28 16.84
CA ARG A 220 11.33 -23.99 16.64
C ARG A 220 12.46 -24.10 15.62
N ARG A 221 13.32 -25.13 15.69
CA ARG A 221 14.39 -25.33 14.68
C ARG A 221 13.83 -25.38 13.26
N ARG A 222 12.78 -26.19 13.05
CA ARG A 222 12.09 -26.30 11.78
C ARG A 222 11.49 -24.96 11.33
N LEU A 223 10.71 -24.31 12.19
CA LEU A 223 10.09 -23.01 11.88
C LEU A 223 11.12 -21.93 11.56
N CYS A 224 12.24 -21.88 12.27
CA CYS A 224 13.33 -20.93 11.99
C CYS A 224 13.88 -21.11 10.57
N LEU A 225 14.14 -22.35 10.16
CA LEU A 225 14.64 -22.65 8.81
C LEU A 225 13.61 -22.30 7.74
N GLU A 226 12.34 -22.61 7.99
CA GLU A 226 11.23 -22.27 7.12
C GLU A 226 11.04 -20.75 6.96
N ILE A 227 11.18 -20.00 8.05
CA ILE A 227 11.15 -18.54 8.10
C ILE A 227 12.33 -17.95 7.30
N GLU A 228 13.54 -18.48 7.45
CA GLU A 228 14.72 -18.04 6.67
C GLU A 228 14.56 -18.28 5.16
N ILE A 229 13.93 -19.40 4.77
CA ILE A 229 13.63 -19.70 3.37
C ILE A 229 12.63 -18.68 2.83
N ALA A 230 11.51 -18.48 3.54
CA ALA A 230 10.45 -17.56 3.14
C ALA A 230 10.93 -16.10 3.10
N ALA A 231 11.83 -15.70 4.01
CA ALA A 231 12.42 -14.37 4.06
C ALA A 231 13.62 -14.18 3.11
N GLY A 232 14.07 -15.22 2.40
CA GLY A 232 15.23 -15.15 1.51
C GLY A 232 16.58 -14.93 2.22
N VAL A 233 16.65 -15.20 3.53
CA VAL A 233 17.87 -15.04 4.35
C VAL A 233 18.71 -16.31 4.28
N SER A 234 20.04 -16.15 4.30
CA SER A 234 20.98 -17.28 4.34
C SER A 234 20.84 -18.08 5.64
N SER A 235 20.73 -19.39 5.53
CA SER A 235 20.82 -20.31 6.66
C SER A 235 22.27 -20.72 6.94
N PRO A 236 22.61 -21.16 8.16
CA PRO A 236 23.90 -21.75 8.48
C PRO A 236 24.28 -22.88 7.50
N PRO A 237 25.58 -23.05 7.15
CA PRO A 237 26.01 -24.02 6.15
C PRO A 237 25.68 -25.48 6.53
N GLU A 238 25.59 -25.78 7.82
CA GLU A 238 25.22 -27.11 8.34
C GLU A 238 23.78 -27.50 7.95
N LEU A 239 22.91 -26.51 7.69
CA LEU A 239 21.51 -26.70 7.33
C LEU A 239 21.28 -26.67 5.82
N ALA A 240 22.32 -26.55 4.99
CA ALA A 240 22.19 -26.40 3.54
C ALA A 240 21.39 -27.53 2.88
N ARG A 241 21.59 -28.78 3.33
CA ARG A 241 20.84 -29.94 2.82
C ARG A 241 19.36 -29.88 3.20
N GLN A 242 19.06 -29.60 4.47
CA GLN A 242 17.68 -29.49 4.96
C GLN A 242 16.94 -28.34 4.27
N ARG A 243 17.63 -27.21 4.06
CA ARG A 243 17.08 -26.06 3.33
C ARG A 243 16.67 -26.45 1.91
N LEU A 244 17.54 -27.16 1.19
CA LEU A 244 17.26 -27.61 -0.17
C LEU A 244 16.07 -28.59 -0.21
N GLU A 245 16.03 -29.55 0.71
CA GLU A 245 14.92 -30.52 0.82
C GLU A 245 13.57 -29.81 1.04
N LEU A 246 13.52 -28.80 1.93
CA LEU A 246 12.32 -27.99 2.16
C LEU A 246 11.92 -27.14 0.95
N GLN A 247 12.88 -26.52 0.26
CA GLN A 247 12.62 -25.73 -0.94
C GLN A 247 12.05 -26.57 -2.08
N VAL A 248 12.55 -27.79 -2.27
CA VAL A 248 12.02 -28.74 -3.26
C VAL A 248 10.61 -29.19 -2.88
N SER A 249 10.36 -29.51 -1.61
CA SER A 249 9.03 -29.90 -1.13
C SER A 249 7.99 -28.81 -1.37
N ARG A 250 8.30 -27.56 -1.00
CA ARG A 250 7.39 -26.42 -1.20
C ARG A 250 7.15 -26.09 -2.67
N LEU A 251 8.15 -26.29 -3.53
CA LEU A 251 7.97 -26.09 -4.97
C LEU A 251 7.00 -27.12 -5.55
N ALA A 252 7.08 -28.38 -5.09
CA ALA A 252 6.12 -29.41 -5.48
C ALA A 252 4.69 -29.10 -4.99
N GLU A 253 4.53 -28.62 -3.76
CA GLU A 253 3.23 -28.19 -3.21
C GLU A 253 2.64 -26.99 -3.96
N ARG A 254 3.45 -25.98 -4.28
CA ARG A 254 3.04 -24.80 -5.08
C ARG A 254 2.60 -25.16 -6.49
N MET A 255 3.21 -26.17 -7.11
CA MET A 255 2.77 -26.67 -8.42
C MET A 255 1.37 -27.31 -8.37
N VAL A 256 0.92 -27.75 -7.19
CA VAL A 256 -0.41 -28.34 -6.97
C VAL A 256 -1.43 -27.28 -6.53
N GLU A 257 -1.05 -26.34 -5.66
CA GLU A 257 -1.98 -25.36 -5.05
C GLU A 257 -1.99 -23.97 -5.75
N GLY A 258 -1.09 -23.75 -6.71
CA GLY A 258 -0.94 -22.47 -7.41
C GLY A 258 0.14 -21.55 -6.79
N GLU A 259 0.36 -20.38 -7.39
CA GLU A 259 1.33 -19.38 -6.90
C GLU A 259 0.88 -18.82 -5.53
N ALA A 260 1.34 -19.42 -4.43
CA ALA A 260 1.17 -18.87 -3.09
C ALA A 260 2.10 -17.65 -2.88
N ASP A 261 1.57 -16.55 -2.36
CA ASP A 261 2.34 -15.34 -2.01
C ASP A 261 3.41 -15.67 -0.94
N PRO A 262 4.73 -15.51 -1.24
CA PRO A 262 5.80 -15.74 -0.26
C PRO A 262 5.66 -14.94 1.03
N LEU A 263 5.03 -13.76 0.96
CA LEU A 263 4.83 -12.89 2.12
C LEU A 263 3.72 -13.39 3.03
N ARG A 264 2.69 -14.05 2.47
CA ARG A 264 1.63 -14.69 3.24
C ARG A 264 2.18 -15.87 4.03
N ASP A 265 2.97 -16.72 3.36
CA ASP A 265 3.66 -17.87 3.97
C ASP A 265 4.52 -17.40 5.16
N LEU A 266 5.30 -16.32 4.99
CA LEU A 266 6.13 -15.79 6.08
C LEU A 266 5.33 -15.27 7.28
N LYS A 267 4.20 -14.58 7.05
CA LYS A 267 3.32 -14.13 8.14
C LYS A 267 2.79 -15.33 8.94
N ASP A 268 2.34 -16.36 8.24
CA ASP A 268 1.76 -17.56 8.85
C ASP A 268 2.81 -18.33 9.66
N LEU A 269 4.02 -18.48 9.13
CA LEU A 269 5.17 -19.09 9.82
C LEU A 269 5.59 -18.31 11.08
N LEU A 270 5.62 -16.98 11.03
CA LEU A 270 5.88 -16.14 12.21
C LEU A 270 4.76 -16.29 13.24
N GLY A 271 3.50 -16.33 12.81
CA GLY A 271 2.36 -16.63 13.68
C GLY A 271 2.46 -18.01 14.34
N GLU A 272 2.96 -19.02 13.64
CA GLU A 272 3.25 -20.33 14.21
C GLU A 272 4.41 -20.30 15.21
N TRP A 273 5.49 -19.59 14.89
CA TRP A 273 6.64 -19.42 15.77
C TRP A 273 6.21 -18.85 17.13
N TYR A 274 5.49 -17.72 17.11
CA TYR A 274 5.07 -17.04 18.34
C TYR A 274 3.97 -17.78 19.10
N ARG A 275 3.24 -18.72 18.47
CA ARG A 275 2.29 -19.61 19.16
C ARG A 275 2.90 -20.89 19.70
N CYS A 276 4.09 -21.28 19.24
CA CYS A 276 4.73 -22.56 19.54
C CYS A 276 4.81 -22.83 21.06
N GLY A 277 5.01 -21.79 21.87
CA GLY A 277 5.28 -21.97 23.30
C GLY A 277 6.76 -21.82 23.61
N PRO A 278 7.17 -21.95 24.88
CA PRO A 278 8.55 -21.89 25.29
C PRO A 278 9.28 -23.14 24.78
N ALA A 279 10.59 -23.04 24.59
CA ALA A 279 11.46 -24.14 24.23
C ALA A 279 12.74 -24.05 25.08
N PRO A 280 13.54 -25.12 25.18
CA PRO A 280 14.88 -25.05 25.74
C PRO A 280 15.67 -23.91 25.10
N ASP A 281 16.42 -23.17 25.91
CA ASP A 281 17.14 -22.00 25.45
C ASP A 281 18.16 -22.38 24.35
N ASP A 282 18.06 -21.70 23.21
CA ASP A 282 18.93 -21.89 22.05
C ASP A 282 19.32 -20.49 21.52
N PRO A 283 20.47 -19.97 21.96
CA PRO A 283 20.96 -18.65 21.55
C PRO A 283 21.15 -18.52 20.03
N GLY A 284 21.47 -19.63 19.34
CA GLY A 284 21.64 -19.67 17.89
C GLY A 284 20.33 -19.42 17.16
N LEU A 285 19.24 -20.07 17.60
CA LEU A 285 17.91 -19.83 17.04
C LEU A 285 17.42 -18.40 17.29
N ARG A 286 17.67 -17.85 18.48
CA ARG A 286 17.27 -16.47 18.80
C ARG A 286 17.96 -15.46 17.88
N SER A 287 19.27 -15.57 17.72
CA SER A 287 20.06 -14.68 16.85
C SER A 287 19.64 -14.77 15.38
N ARG A 288 19.34 -15.98 14.88
CA ARG A 288 18.84 -16.20 13.51
C ARG A 288 17.48 -15.55 13.28
N LEU A 289 16.55 -15.67 14.23
CA LEU A 289 15.24 -15.01 14.13
C LEU A 289 15.38 -13.49 14.16
N GLU A 290 16.25 -12.93 15.00
CA GLU A 290 16.53 -11.49 15.05
C GLU A 290 17.08 -10.99 13.71
N GLN A 291 17.96 -11.76 13.06
CA GLN A 291 18.47 -11.45 11.73
C GLN A 291 17.34 -11.43 10.68
N VAL A 292 16.41 -12.39 10.74
CA VAL A 292 15.24 -12.39 9.84
C VAL A 292 14.34 -11.18 10.10
N ARG A 293 14.06 -10.86 11.38
CA ARG A 293 13.26 -9.68 11.75
C ARG A 293 13.89 -8.38 11.27
N ALA A 294 15.21 -8.25 11.34
CA ALA A 294 15.94 -7.09 10.83
C ALA A 294 15.80 -6.96 9.30
N ASN A 295 15.86 -8.09 8.56
CA ASN A 295 15.71 -8.10 7.11
C ASN A 295 14.27 -7.88 6.65
N LEU A 296 13.27 -8.28 7.43
CA LEU A 296 11.85 -8.05 7.13
C LEU A 296 11.45 -6.57 7.09
N GLY A 297 12.25 -5.71 7.71
CA GLY A 297 12.07 -4.25 7.67
C GLY A 297 12.77 -3.54 6.51
N ALA A 298 13.63 -4.23 5.76
CA ALA A 298 14.24 -3.72 4.55
C ALA A 298 13.40 -4.19 3.35
N GLU A 299 12.92 -3.27 2.50
CA GLU A 299 12.22 -3.69 1.28
C GLU A 299 13.08 -4.68 0.50
N PRO A 300 12.48 -5.74 -0.10
CA PRO A 300 13.23 -6.66 -0.94
C PRO A 300 13.85 -5.85 -2.07
N ASN A 301 15.18 -5.76 -2.07
CA ASN A 301 15.93 -5.13 -3.14
C ASN A 301 15.47 -5.78 -4.46
N ALA A 302 14.94 -4.98 -5.39
CA ALA A 302 14.32 -5.45 -6.63
C ALA A 302 15.27 -6.27 -7.54
N GLU A 303 16.53 -6.42 -7.14
CA GLU A 303 17.56 -7.21 -7.79
C GLU A 303 17.52 -8.70 -7.44
N SER A 304 16.94 -9.12 -6.31
CA SER A 304 16.88 -10.55 -5.93
C SER A 304 15.85 -11.37 -6.71
N GLN A 305 14.99 -10.73 -7.52
CA GLN A 305 14.09 -11.40 -8.47
C GLN A 305 14.66 -11.52 -9.89
N ARG A 306 15.90 -11.03 -10.13
CA ARG A 306 16.59 -11.15 -11.42
C ARG A 306 17.80 -12.08 -11.34
N VAL A 307 17.61 -13.30 -10.84
CA VAL A 307 18.54 -14.39 -11.17
C VAL A 307 17.75 -15.65 -11.42
N GLN A 308 17.40 -15.87 -12.69
CA GLN A 308 17.44 -17.18 -13.35
C GLN A 308 17.30 -16.96 -14.86
N PRO A 309 18.14 -17.63 -15.65
CA PRO A 309 17.67 -18.58 -16.64
C PRO A 309 17.54 -19.98 -16.03
#